data_AF-R6UEU9-F1
#
_entry.id   AF-R6UEU9-F1
#
_cell.length_a   1.000
_cell.length_b   1.000
_cell.length_c   1.000
_cell.angle_alpha   90.00
_cell.angle_beta   90.00
_cell.angle_gamma   90.00
#
_symmetry.space_group_name_H-M   'P 1'
#
loop_
_entity.id
_entity.type
_entity.pdbx_description
1 polymer ?
#
loop_
_entity_poly.entity_id
_entity_poly.type
_entity_poly.pdbx_seq_one_letter_code
_entity_poly.pdbx_strand_id
1 'polypeptide(L)'
;MDDNPHSGHRNRLRKKFIDNGLDGMESHEALELMLYYAIPRKDTNPVAHMLIDSFGSISAVFDAPIDKLKEAGLSENCAIYIKLIPEICRVYMEDKHNNKDKIIDIDNIGEKIKHKFVGREYEAVVLLLLDSKYKEVFCGVVSKGSVSACEVYVRKIIEMAVLYNAKFAVLSHNHPSGLALPSNDDIKTTEKVYRALRLIDVVLIDHIIVADDDYVSLKDSGFMDEMY
;
A
#
# COMPACT_ATOMS: atom_id res chain seq x y z
N MET A 1 30.84 -19.99 34.20
CA MET A 1 30.47 -20.02 32.78
C MET A 1 29.00 -19.68 32.76
N ASP A 2 28.63 -18.51 32.25
CA ASP A 2 27.24 -18.04 32.27
C ASP A 2 26.39 -18.93 31.36
N ASP A 3 25.62 -19.82 31.98
CA ASP A 3 24.52 -20.53 31.34
C ASP A 3 23.41 -19.51 31.06
N ASN A 4 23.49 -18.85 29.91
CA ASN A 4 22.41 -18.02 29.41
C ASN A 4 21.40 -18.95 28.71
N PRO A 5 20.19 -19.20 29.26
CA PRO A 5 19.19 -20.08 28.66
C PRO A 5 18.72 -19.61 27.26
N HIS A 6 19.03 -18.36 26.89
CA HIS A 6 18.78 -17.81 25.56
C HIS A 6 19.88 -18.14 24.53
N SER A 7 21.00 -18.74 24.96
CA SER A 7 22.08 -19.16 24.07
C SER A 7 21.59 -20.29 23.14
N GLY A 8 21.35 -19.93 21.88
CA GLY A 8 20.88 -20.85 20.85
C GLY A 8 19.43 -20.68 20.43
N HIS A 9 18.58 -19.94 21.16
CA HIS A 9 17.21 -19.67 20.71
C HIS A 9 17.18 -18.94 19.37
N ARG A 10 18.03 -17.90 19.23
CA ARG A 10 18.30 -17.21 17.96
C ARG A 10 18.65 -18.16 16.81
N ASN A 11 19.49 -19.15 17.07
CA ASN A 11 19.92 -20.09 16.05
C ASN A 11 18.81 -21.09 15.71
N ARG A 12 17.98 -21.49 16.68
CA ARG A 12 16.79 -22.33 16.44
C ARG A 12 15.77 -21.61 15.55
N LEU A 13 15.45 -20.34 15.83
CA LEU A 13 14.52 -19.57 15.01
C LEU A 13 15.06 -19.33 13.59
N ARG A 14 16.35 -19.01 13.45
CA ARG A 14 17.00 -18.89 12.12
C ARG A 14 16.95 -20.20 11.34
N LYS A 15 17.21 -21.33 12.00
CA LYS A 15 17.13 -22.65 11.38
C LYS A 15 15.69 -22.97 10.96
N LYS A 16 14.70 -22.67 11.81
CA LYS A 16 13.27 -22.83 11.51
C LYS A 16 12.87 -22.06 10.24
N PHE A 17 13.35 -20.81 10.11
CA PHE A 17 13.16 -20.00 8.90
C PHE A 17 13.87 -20.57 7.66
N ILE A 18 15.11 -21.08 7.80
CA ILE A 18 15.81 -21.72 6.67
C ILE A 18 15.06 -22.97 6.20
N ASP A 19 14.56 -23.77 7.14
CA ASP A 19 13.93 -25.06 6.83
C ASP A 19 12.51 -24.89 6.27
N ASN A 20 11.73 -23.91 6.76
CA ASN A 20 10.29 -23.80 6.46
C ASN A 20 9.80 -22.38 6.09
N GLY A 21 10.69 -21.41 5.96
CA GLY A 21 10.29 -20.00 5.82
C GLY A 21 9.49 -19.51 7.03
N LEU A 22 8.61 -18.53 6.79
CA LEU A 22 7.68 -18.05 7.82
C LEU A 22 6.45 -18.96 7.98
N ASP A 23 6.16 -19.84 7.03
CA ASP A 23 4.98 -20.73 7.04
C ASP A 23 4.99 -21.71 8.23
N GLY A 24 6.18 -22.03 8.76
CA GLY A 24 6.32 -22.85 9.96
C GLY A 24 6.29 -22.07 11.28
N MET A 25 6.19 -20.73 11.25
CA MET A 25 6.40 -19.86 12.41
C MET A 25 5.09 -19.20 12.87
N GLU A 26 4.91 -19.09 14.18
CA GLU A 26 3.82 -18.29 14.75
C GLU A 26 4.11 -16.79 14.54
N SER A 27 3.05 -15.96 14.58
CA SER A 27 3.18 -14.51 14.33
C SER A 27 4.22 -13.82 15.23
N HIS A 28 4.26 -14.19 16.52
CA HIS A 28 5.24 -13.64 17.46
C HIS A 28 6.67 -14.14 17.17
N GLU A 29 6.86 -15.38 16.70
CA GLU A 29 8.16 -15.93 16.33
C GLU A 29 8.73 -15.24 15.07
N ALA A 30 7.87 -14.96 14.08
CA ALA A 30 8.24 -14.20 12.90
C ALA A 30 8.68 -12.77 13.26
N LEU A 31 7.90 -12.10 14.12
CA LEU A 31 8.22 -10.76 14.62
C LEU A 31 9.50 -10.77 15.47
N GLU A 32 9.69 -11.78 16.31
CA GLU A 32 10.91 -11.95 17.11
C GLU A 32 12.15 -12.09 16.22
N LEU A 33 12.09 -12.97 15.21
CA LEU A 33 13.20 -13.18 14.27
C LEU A 33 13.57 -11.88 13.55
N MET A 34 12.58 -11.08 13.16
CA MET A 34 12.78 -9.77 12.56
C MET A 34 13.46 -8.80 13.54
N LEU A 35 12.94 -8.70 14.77
CA LEU A 35 13.46 -7.82 15.81
C LEU A 35 14.92 -8.15 16.20
N TYR A 36 15.39 -9.37 16.00
CA TYR A 36 16.80 -9.70 16.18
C TYR A 36 17.77 -8.86 15.35
N TYR A 37 17.34 -8.39 14.17
CA TYR A 37 18.17 -7.57 13.29
C TYR A 37 18.11 -6.08 13.67
N ALA A 38 17.05 -5.64 14.37
CA ALA A 38 16.90 -4.27 14.85
C ALA A 38 17.39 -4.04 16.28
N ILE A 39 17.27 -5.04 17.16
CA ILE A 39 17.61 -4.96 18.58
C ILE A 39 18.71 -5.98 18.90
N PRO A 40 19.99 -5.65 18.66
CA PRO A 40 21.08 -6.58 18.89
C PRO A 40 21.30 -6.83 20.39
N ARG A 41 21.64 -8.08 20.73
CA ARG A 41 22.07 -8.51 22.08
C ARG A 41 21.03 -8.34 23.19
N LYS A 42 19.74 -8.26 22.85
CA LYS A 42 18.63 -8.36 23.81
C LYS A 42 17.75 -9.58 23.50
N ASP A 43 17.05 -10.04 24.52
CA ASP A 43 15.93 -10.96 24.33
C ASP A 43 14.76 -10.20 23.71
N THR A 44 14.35 -10.59 22.52
CA THR A 44 13.25 -9.94 21.77
C THR A 44 11.97 -10.75 21.79
N ASN A 45 11.96 -11.94 22.40
CA ASN A 45 10.73 -12.72 22.56
C ASN A 45 9.67 -11.95 23.37
N PRO A 46 9.97 -11.36 24.55
CA PRO A 46 8.98 -10.58 25.29
C PRO A 46 8.51 -9.35 24.53
N VAL A 47 9.38 -8.74 23.72
CA VAL A 47 9.05 -7.57 22.90
C VAL A 47 8.08 -7.95 21.79
N ALA A 48 8.30 -9.08 21.12
CA ALA A 48 7.42 -9.57 20.08
C ALA A 48 6.02 -9.89 20.62
N HIS A 49 5.93 -10.57 21.77
CA HIS A 49 4.65 -10.81 22.44
C HIS A 49 3.96 -9.50 22.82
N MET A 50 4.67 -8.58 23.49
CA MET A 50 4.11 -7.29 23.89
C MET A 50 3.54 -6.51 22.70
N LEU A 51 4.23 -6.50 21.55
CA LEU A 51 3.75 -5.83 20.35
C LEU A 51 2.49 -6.49 19.79
N ILE A 52 2.47 -7.83 19.67
CA ILE A 52 1.28 -8.54 19.21
C ILE A 52 0.10 -8.35 20.16
N ASP A 53 0.33 -8.39 21.48
CA ASP A 53 -0.72 -8.22 22.48
C ASP A 53 -1.27 -6.78 22.49
N SER A 54 -0.41 -5.78 22.24
CA SER A 54 -0.78 -4.36 22.24
C SER A 54 -1.51 -3.92 20.97
N PHE A 55 -1.11 -4.46 19.81
CA PHE A 55 -1.60 -4.03 18.50
C PHE A 55 -2.55 -5.06 17.84
N GLY A 56 -2.55 -6.31 18.30
CA GLY A 56 -3.48 -7.37 17.91
C GLY A 56 -2.98 -8.29 16.78
N SER A 57 -2.19 -7.79 15.84
CA SER A 57 -1.68 -8.58 14.69
C SER A 57 -0.34 -8.05 14.17
N ILE A 58 0.36 -8.82 13.32
CA ILE A 58 1.58 -8.35 12.64
C ILE A 58 1.29 -7.11 11.79
N SER A 59 0.20 -7.11 11.01
CA SER A 59 -0.17 -5.95 10.18
C SER A 59 -0.38 -4.72 11.05
N ALA A 60 -1.12 -4.84 12.16
CA ALA A 60 -1.33 -3.73 13.07
C ALA A 60 -0.04 -3.21 13.73
N VAL A 61 0.95 -4.08 13.99
CA VAL A 61 2.29 -3.65 14.44
C VAL A 61 3.01 -2.84 13.35
N PHE A 62 2.94 -3.28 12.09
CA PHE A 62 3.60 -2.63 10.96
C PHE A 62 2.91 -1.31 10.58
N ASP A 63 1.59 -1.23 10.78
CA ASP A 63 0.75 -0.06 10.49
C ASP A 63 0.64 0.89 11.69
N ALA A 64 1.12 0.51 12.87
CA ALA A 64 1.13 1.38 14.05
C ALA A 64 1.95 2.67 13.81
N PRO A 65 1.46 3.85 14.25
CA PRO A 65 2.25 5.08 14.18
C PRO A 65 3.57 4.98 14.95
N ILE A 66 4.61 5.65 14.46
CA ILE A 66 5.96 5.64 15.08
C ILE A 66 5.90 6.02 16.56
N ASP A 67 5.10 7.02 16.94
CA ASP A 67 4.99 7.45 18.33
C ASP A 67 4.37 6.37 19.22
N LYS A 68 3.41 5.59 18.72
CA LYS A 68 2.83 4.45 19.45
C LYS A 68 3.81 3.30 19.64
N LEU A 69 4.64 3.03 18.63
CA LEU A 69 5.73 2.06 18.75
C LEU A 69 6.78 2.52 19.79
N LYS A 70 7.07 3.83 19.85
CA LYS A 70 7.98 4.42 20.85
C LYS A 70 7.38 4.39 22.26
N GLU A 71 6.09 4.69 22.41
CA GLU A 71 5.34 4.55 23.67
C GLU A 71 5.37 3.11 24.20
N ALA A 72 5.35 2.12 23.30
CA ALA A 72 5.50 0.69 23.63
C ALA A 72 6.94 0.30 24.03
N GLY A 73 7.87 1.25 24.14
CA GLY A 73 9.24 1.04 24.61
C GLY A 73 10.26 0.69 23.54
N LEU A 74 9.91 0.82 22.25
CA LEU A 74 10.87 0.67 21.16
C LEU A 74 11.71 1.93 20.97
N SER A 75 12.96 1.75 20.54
CA SER A 75 13.78 2.87 20.07
C SER A 75 13.22 3.41 18.75
N GLU A 76 13.53 4.68 18.46
CA GLU A 76 13.15 5.30 17.18
C GLU A 76 13.66 4.50 15.98
N ASN A 77 14.90 4.01 16.02
CA ASN A 77 15.45 3.16 14.95
C ASN A 77 14.68 1.85 14.76
N CYS A 78 14.22 1.23 15.85
CA CYS A 78 13.42 0.01 15.78
C CYS A 78 12.02 0.29 15.23
N ALA A 79 11.40 1.40 15.64
CA ALA A 79 10.11 1.84 15.10
C ALA A 79 10.21 2.13 13.59
N ILE A 80 11.25 2.86 13.15
CA ILE A 80 11.51 3.11 11.73
C ILE A 80 11.71 1.80 10.97
N TYR A 81 12.48 0.85 11.52
CA TYR A 81 12.70 -0.44 10.88
C TYR A 81 11.39 -1.21 10.67
N ILE A 82 10.50 -1.20 11.66
CA ILE A 82 9.17 -1.80 11.56
C ILE A 82 8.36 -1.12 10.44
N LYS A 83 8.28 0.21 10.40
CA LYS A 83 7.56 0.96 9.35
C LYS A 83 8.12 0.74 7.95
N LEU A 84 9.42 0.51 7.84
CA LEU A 84 10.09 0.32 6.56
C LEU A 84 9.64 -0.95 5.85
N ILE A 85 9.23 -1.99 6.59
CA ILE A 85 8.87 -3.30 6.02
C ILE A 85 7.74 -3.20 4.99
N PRO A 86 6.52 -2.71 5.32
CA PRO A 86 5.44 -2.61 4.34
C PRO A 86 5.80 -1.70 3.15
N GLU A 87 6.60 -0.65 3.36
CA GLU A 87 7.06 0.22 2.27
C GLU A 87 8.02 -0.49 1.31
N ILE A 88 8.96 -1.30 1.82
CA ILE A 88 9.85 -2.11 0.99
C ILE A 88 9.07 -3.24 0.31
N CYS A 89 8.09 -3.85 0.98
CA CYS A 89 7.18 -4.81 0.34
C CYS A 89 6.46 -4.19 -0.86
N ARG A 90 5.91 -2.99 -0.71
CA ARG A 90 5.32 -2.22 -1.83
C ARG A 90 6.34 -2.03 -2.97
N VAL A 91 7.56 -1.57 -2.66
CA VAL A 91 8.61 -1.39 -3.68
C VAL A 91 8.96 -2.70 -4.39
N TYR A 92 9.09 -3.81 -3.65
CA TYR A 92 9.36 -5.14 -4.19
C TYR A 92 8.23 -5.63 -5.10
N MET A 93 6.97 -5.47 -4.68
CA MET A 93 5.80 -5.86 -5.47
C MET A 93 5.70 -5.02 -6.76
N GLU A 94 5.94 -3.72 -6.66
CA GLU A 94 5.97 -2.83 -7.81
C GLU A 94 7.08 -3.23 -8.79
N ASP A 95 8.29 -3.50 -8.32
CA ASP A 95 9.42 -3.92 -9.16
C ASP A 95 9.18 -5.26 -9.85
N LYS A 96 8.71 -6.27 -9.09
CA LYS A 96 8.39 -7.60 -9.64
C LYS A 96 7.29 -7.56 -10.70
N HIS A 97 6.37 -6.59 -10.60
CA HIS A 97 5.29 -6.40 -11.55
C HIS A 97 5.60 -5.33 -12.62
N ASN A 98 6.80 -4.74 -12.60
CA ASN A 98 7.25 -3.74 -13.55
C ASN A 98 7.66 -4.39 -14.89
N ASN A 99 6.68 -4.91 -15.62
CA ASN A 99 6.87 -5.33 -16.99
C ASN A 99 6.15 -4.35 -17.92
N LYS A 100 6.91 -3.39 -18.46
CA LYS A 100 6.40 -2.33 -19.35
C LYS A 100 5.69 -2.86 -20.61
N ASP A 101 5.93 -4.11 -20.98
CA ASP A 101 5.31 -4.74 -22.14
C ASP A 101 4.05 -5.53 -21.83
N LYS A 102 3.67 -5.67 -20.55
CA LYS A 102 2.46 -6.39 -20.15
C LYS A 102 1.23 -5.53 -20.43
N ILE A 103 0.30 -6.09 -21.21
CA ILE A 103 -1.04 -5.54 -21.38
C ILE A 103 -1.77 -5.62 -20.03
N ILE A 104 -2.38 -4.51 -19.61
CA ILE A 104 -3.15 -4.46 -18.37
C ILE A 104 -4.50 -5.10 -18.61
N ASP A 105 -4.83 -6.07 -17.76
CA ASP A 105 -6.17 -6.62 -17.65
C ASP A 105 -7.05 -5.59 -16.92
N ILE A 106 -7.95 -4.98 -17.66
CA ILE A 106 -8.82 -3.92 -17.16
C ILE A 106 -9.85 -4.48 -16.17
N ASP A 107 -10.32 -5.71 -16.41
CA ASP A 107 -11.35 -6.34 -15.59
C ASP A 107 -10.83 -6.70 -14.19
N ASN A 108 -9.50 -6.74 -14.02
CA ASN A 108 -8.85 -7.03 -12.74
C ASN A 108 -7.84 -5.95 -12.32
N ILE A 109 -8.10 -4.71 -12.70
CA ILE A 109 -7.15 -3.61 -12.46
C ILE A 109 -7.02 -3.24 -10.98
N GLY A 110 -8.07 -3.46 -10.19
CA GLY A 110 -8.07 -3.22 -8.75
C GLY A 110 -7.02 -4.06 -8.00
N GLU A 111 -6.84 -5.32 -8.39
CA GLU A 111 -5.81 -6.20 -7.82
C GLU A 111 -4.39 -5.68 -8.06
N LYS A 112 -4.12 -5.09 -9.24
CA LYS A 112 -2.83 -4.44 -9.49
C LYS A 112 -2.68 -3.16 -8.66
N ILE A 113 -3.75 -2.38 -8.57
CA ILE A 113 -3.75 -1.05 -7.97
C ILE A 113 -3.63 -1.11 -6.45
N LYS A 114 -4.27 -2.06 -5.76
CA LYS A 114 -4.24 -2.15 -4.29
C LYS A 114 -2.81 -2.20 -3.73
N HIS A 115 -1.89 -2.84 -4.44
CA HIS A 115 -0.48 -2.91 -4.05
C HIS A 115 0.20 -1.53 -3.95
N LYS A 116 -0.25 -0.52 -4.70
CA LYS A 116 0.28 0.86 -4.62
C LYS A 116 0.00 1.52 -3.28
N PHE A 117 -0.93 0.99 -2.49
CA PHE A 117 -1.37 1.56 -1.22
C PHE A 117 -0.83 0.84 0.01
N VAL A 118 -0.18 -0.31 -0.14
CA VAL A 118 0.45 -1.05 0.97
C VAL A 118 1.40 -0.14 1.75
N GLY A 119 1.21 -0.05 3.07
CA GLY A 119 2.02 0.79 3.96
C GLY A 119 1.81 2.30 3.80
N ARG A 120 0.70 2.76 3.21
CA ARG A 120 0.34 4.19 3.19
C ARG A 120 -0.68 4.51 4.28
N GLU A 121 -0.23 5.21 5.30
CA GLU A 121 -1.07 5.66 6.44
C GLU A 121 -1.87 6.94 6.15
N TYR A 122 -1.65 7.54 4.98
CA TYR A 122 -2.32 8.75 4.53
C TYR A 122 -3.08 8.47 3.24
N GLU A 123 -4.14 9.26 3.01
CA GLU A 123 -4.83 9.26 1.71
C GLU A 123 -3.84 9.66 0.61
N ALA A 124 -3.67 8.78 -0.37
CA ALA A 124 -2.89 9.02 -1.55
C ALA A 124 -3.78 8.85 -2.77
N VAL A 125 -3.59 9.69 -3.79
CA VAL A 125 -4.23 9.50 -5.09
C VAL A 125 -3.18 8.97 -6.05
N VAL A 126 -3.46 7.84 -6.66
CA VAL A 126 -2.66 7.19 -7.69
C VAL A 126 -3.34 7.37 -9.04
N LEU A 127 -2.54 7.68 -10.05
CA LEU A 127 -2.96 7.73 -11.44
C LEU A 127 -2.23 6.62 -12.20
N LEU A 128 -2.98 5.78 -12.88
CA LEU A 128 -2.48 4.84 -13.89
C LEU A 128 -2.90 5.36 -15.27
N LEU A 129 -1.93 5.49 -16.17
CA LEU A 129 -2.12 5.90 -17.55
C LEU A 129 -1.70 4.77 -18.48
N LEU A 130 -2.54 4.52 -19.49
CA LEU A 130 -2.32 3.47 -20.48
C LEU A 130 -2.32 4.03 -21.90
N ASP A 131 -1.55 3.40 -22.78
CA ASP A 131 -1.60 3.69 -24.23
C ASP A 131 -2.83 3.04 -24.91
N SER A 132 -2.96 3.24 -26.22
CA SER A 132 -4.04 2.65 -27.04
C SER A 132 -4.09 1.12 -27.07
N LYS A 133 -3.04 0.43 -26.60
CA LYS A 133 -2.93 -1.03 -26.50
C LYS A 133 -3.08 -1.53 -25.07
N TYR A 134 -3.54 -0.67 -24.15
CA TYR A 134 -3.63 -0.93 -22.72
C TYR A 134 -2.30 -1.29 -22.06
N LYS A 135 -1.18 -0.80 -22.60
CA LYS A 135 0.13 -0.88 -21.93
C LYS A 135 0.29 0.29 -20.97
N GLU A 136 0.86 0.01 -19.80
CA GLU A 136 1.19 1.03 -18.81
C GLU A 136 2.25 2.00 -19.34
N VAL A 137 1.90 3.29 -19.43
CA VAL A 137 2.85 4.37 -19.76
C VAL A 137 3.24 5.17 -18.52
N PHE A 138 2.41 5.16 -17.48
CA PHE A 138 2.71 5.75 -16.19
C PHE A 138 1.85 5.12 -15.08
N CYS A 139 2.41 4.89 -13.90
CA CYS A 139 1.64 4.57 -12.69
C CYS A 139 2.30 5.17 -11.45
N GLY A 140 1.64 6.11 -10.78
CA GLY A 140 2.25 6.77 -9.64
C GLY A 140 1.34 7.73 -8.88
N VAL A 141 1.85 8.21 -7.75
CA VAL A 141 1.12 9.10 -6.83
C VAL A 141 1.06 10.51 -7.40
N VAL A 142 -0.16 11.05 -7.55
CA VAL A 142 -0.41 12.41 -8.03
C VAL A 142 -0.77 13.37 -6.89
N SER A 143 -1.34 12.89 -5.78
CA SER A 143 -1.64 13.67 -4.58
C SER A 143 -1.37 12.88 -3.29
N LYS A 144 -1.06 13.60 -2.19
CA LYS A 144 -0.91 13.06 -0.83
C LYS A 144 -1.68 13.96 0.15
N GLY A 145 -2.43 13.36 1.08
CA GLY A 145 -3.24 14.06 2.08
C GLY A 145 -4.69 14.28 1.63
N SER A 146 -5.49 14.89 2.51
CA SER A 146 -6.93 15.09 2.28
C SER A 146 -7.19 15.81 0.96
N VAL A 147 -8.22 15.34 0.24
CA VAL A 147 -8.66 15.73 -1.11
C VAL A 147 -9.09 17.22 -1.24
N SER A 148 -8.77 18.05 -0.25
CA SER A 148 -9.18 19.45 -0.07
C SER A 148 -8.74 20.42 -1.18
N ALA A 149 -7.94 19.98 -2.15
CA ALA A 149 -7.54 20.77 -3.31
C ALA A 149 -7.87 20.06 -4.64
N CYS A 150 -9.17 19.79 -4.86
CA CYS A 150 -9.74 19.18 -6.06
C CYS A 150 -9.14 19.73 -7.39
N GLU A 151 -8.98 21.05 -7.50
CA GLU A 151 -8.50 21.68 -8.73
C GLU A 151 -7.01 21.44 -9.03
N VAL A 152 -6.18 21.28 -7.99
CA VAL A 152 -4.72 21.17 -8.15
C VAL A 152 -4.33 19.83 -8.74
N TYR A 153 -5.00 18.73 -8.36
CA TYR A 153 -4.68 17.43 -8.94
C TYR A 153 -5.32 17.20 -10.30
N VAL A 154 -6.48 17.80 -10.63
CA VAL A 154 -7.09 17.67 -11.98
C VAL A 154 -6.13 18.21 -13.04
N ARG A 155 -5.56 19.40 -12.83
CA ARG A 155 -4.55 19.96 -13.74
C ARG A 155 -3.37 19.02 -13.91
N LYS A 156 -2.84 18.49 -12.80
CA LYS A 156 -1.71 17.56 -12.82
C LYS A 156 -2.04 16.27 -13.58
N ILE A 157 -3.25 15.71 -13.41
CA ILE A 157 -3.71 14.53 -14.15
C ILE A 157 -3.71 14.82 -15.66
N ILE A 158 -4.24 15.96 -16.10
CA ILE A 158 -4.26 16.36 -17.51
C ILE A 158 -2.82 16.51 -18.05
N GLU A 159 -1.96 17.26 -17.34
CA GLU A 159 -0.56 17.47 -17.72
C GLU A 159 0.17 16.13 -17.91
N MET A 160 -0.06 15.18 -17.00
CA MET A 160 0.54 13.85 -17.08
C MET A 160 -0.05 13.02 -18.22
N ALA A 161 -1.37 13.03 -18.41
CA ALA A 161 -2.02 12.33 -19.50
C ALA A 161 -1.47 12.78 -20.87
N VAL A 162 -1.27 14.09 -21.06
CA VAL A 162 -0.65 14.66 -22.26
C VAL A 162 0.84 14.27 -22.35
N LEU A 163 1.61 14.43 -21.27
CA LEU A 163 3.04 14.14 -21.23
C LEU A 163 3.34 12.68 -21.62
N TYR A 164 2.53 11.73 -21.14
CA TYR A 164 2.69 10.31 -21.39
C TYR A 164 1.94 9.80 -22.63
N ASN A 165 1.30 10.70 -23.40
CA ASN A 165 0.49 10.37 -24.58
C ASN A 165 -0.54 9.27 -24.27
N ALA A 166 -1.21 9.39 -23.14
CA ALA A 166 -2.14 8.38 -22.64
C ALA A 166 -3.40 8.34 -23.51
N LYS A 167 -3.96 7.14 -23.70
CA LYS A 167 -5.31 6.97 -24.25
C LYS A 167 -6.35 6.68 -23.18
N PHE A 168 -5.91 6.02 -22.10
CA PHE A 168 -6.77 5.66 -20.99
C PHE A 168 -6.13 6.08 -19.66
N ALA A 169 -6.99 6.35 -18.68
CA ALA A 169 -6.60 6.65 -17.32
C ALA A 169 -7.43 5.83 -16.34
N VAL A 170 -6.85 5.50 -15.19
CA VAL A 170 -7.53 4.91 -14.04
C VAL A 170 -7.12 5.73 -12.84
N LEU A 171 -8.13 6.28 -12.15
CA LEU A 171 -7.92 7.03 -10.92
C LEU A 171 -8.00 6.04 -9.75
N SER A 172 -7.23 6.26 -8.70
CA SER A 172 -7.36 5.43 -7.50
C SER A 172 -6.98 6.20 -6.25
N HIS A 173 -7.60 5.90 -5.12
CA HIS A 173 -7.16 6.38 -3.82
C HIS A 173 -7.43 5.36 -2.72
N ASN A 174 -6.75 5.52 -1.58
CA ASN A 174 -7.01 4.70 -0.40
C ASN A 174 -7.78 5.47 0.67
N HIS A 175 -8.62 4.75 1.42
CA HIS A 175 -9.17 5.18 2.70
C HIS A 175 -8.43 4.46 3.84
N PRO A 176 -7.48 5.13 4.53
CA PRO A 176 -6.79 4.53 5.68
C PRO A 176 -7.72 4.16 6.84
N SER A 177 -8.97 4.63 6.83
CA SER A 177 -10.00 4.31 7.83
C SER A 177 -10.61 2.90 7.67
N GLY A 178 -10.30 2.19 6.59
CA GLY A 178 -10.75 0.81 6.36
C GLY A 178 -12.13 0.66 5.69
N LEU A 179 -12.77 1.76 5.28
CA LEU A 179 -14.07 1.70 4.59
C LEU A 179 -13.94 2.09 3.12
N ALA A 180 -14.10 1.13 2.20
CA ALA A 180 -14.01 1.38 0.74
C ALA A 180 -15.26 2.04 0.13
N LEU A 181 -16.19 2.58 0.94
CA LEU A 181 -17.39 3.24 0.41
C LEU A 181 -17.05 4.63 -0.16
N PRO A 182 -17.44 4.93 -1.40
CA PRO A 182 -17.22 6.26 -1.99
C PRO A 182 -17.99 7.33 -1.23
N SER A 183 -17.32 8.43 -0.90
CA SER A 183 -17.98 9.64 -0.44
C SER A 183 -18.59 10.41 -1.61
N ASN A 184 -19.51 11.33 -1.31
CA ASN A 184 -20.04 12.25 -2.32
C ASN A 184 -18.94 13.14 -2.95
N ASP A 185 -17.87 13.41 -2.21
CA ASP A 185 -16.76 14.23 -2.71
C ASP A 185 -15.87 13.41 -3.66
N ASP A 186 -15.76 12.10 -3.46
CA ASP A 186 -15.09 11.18 -4.40
C ASP A 186 -15.84 11.11 -5.72
N ILE A 187 -17.17 10.99 -5.68
CA ILE A 187 -18.01 10.95 -6.89
C ILE A 187 -17.89 12.26 -7.68
N LYS A 188 -18.02 13.41 -7.01
CA LYS A 188 -17.84 14.74 -7.65
C LYS A 188 -16.43 14.93 -8.21
N THR A 189 -15.42 14.46 -7.49
CA THR A 189 -14.02 14.46 -7.93
C THR A 189 -13.87 13.64 -9.21
N THR A 190 -14.42 12.43 -9.23
CA THR A 190 -14.40 11.51 -10.37
C THR A 190 -15.03 12.17 -11.58
N GLU A 191 -16.21 12.77 -11.42
CA GLU A 191 -16.93 13.47 -12.49
C GLU A 191 -16.11 14.61 -13.11
N LYS A 192 -15.44 15.41 -12.26
CA LYS A 192 -14.56 16.50 -12.72
C LYS A 192 -13.36 15.97 -13.52
N VAL A 193 -12.70 14.92 -13.01
CA VAL A 193 -11.57 14.27 -13.69
C VAL A 193 -12.01 13.66 -15.01
N TYR A 194 -13.14 12.95 -15.03
CA TYR A 194 -13.74 12.36 -16.22
C TYR A 194 -13.97 13.41 -17.30
N ARG A 195 -14.67 14.51 -16.96
CA ARG A 195 -14.96 15.60 -17.90
C ARG A 195 -13.68 16.24 -18.44
N ALA A 196 -12.68 16.44 -17.58
CA ALA A 196 -11.42 17.06 -17.96
C ALA A 196 -10.60 16.17 -18.92
N LEU A 197 -10.49 14.88 -18.64
CA LEU A 197 -9.79 13.92 -19.50
C LEU A 197 -10.48 13.75 -20.86
N ARG A 198 -11.81 13.80 -20.88
CA ARG A 198 -12.58 13.72 -22.13
C ARG A 198 -12.27 14.85 -23.10
N LEU A 199 -11.96 16.06 -22.61
CA LEU A 199 -11.60 17.21 -23.46
C LEU A 199 -10.29 17.01 -24.23
N ILE A 200 -9.45 16.05 -23.83
CA ILE A 200 -8.18 15.70 -24.48
C ILE A 200 -8.19 14.28 -25.03
N ASP A 201 -9.38 13.72 -25.30
CA ASP A 201 -9.60 12.37 -25.85
C ASP A 201 -9.02 11.21 -25.02
N VAL A 202 -8.87 11.41 -23.70
CA VAL A 202 -8.45 10.37 -22.74
C VAL A 202 -9.67 9.81 -22.01
N VAL A 203 -9.81 8.49 -22.02
CA VAL A 203 -10.94 7.80 -21.37
C VAL A 203 -10.55 7.45 -19.93
N LEU A 204 -11.28 7.97 -18.95
CA LEU A 204 -11.21 7.45 -17.58
C LEU A 204 -11.96 6.13 -17.53
N ILE A 205 -11.23 5.02 -17.43
CA ILE A 205 -11.78 3.66 -17.41
C ILE A 205 -12.56 3.42 -16.12
N ASP A 206 -11.98 3.82 -15.00
CA ASP A 206 -12.53 3.55 -13.67
C ASP A 206 -11.91 4.49 -12.62
N HIS A 207 -12.54 4.50 -11.45
CA HIS A 207 -11.98 5.00 -10.22
C HIS A 207 -12.03 3.91 -9.15
N ILE A 208 -10.86 3.44 -8.72
CA ILE A 208 -10.71 2.39 -7.71
C ILE A 208 -10.48 3.00 -6.32
N ILE A 209 -11.34 2.66 -5.36
CA ILE A 209 -11.16 3.03 -3.94
C ILE A 209 -10.66 1.82 -3.19
N VAL A 210 -9.50 1.93 -2.55
CA VAL A 210 -8.86 0.84 -1.81
C VAL A 210 -9.04 1.06 -0.32
N ALA A 211 -9.46 0.02 0.40
CA ALA A 211 -9.43 0.02 1.86
C ALA A 211 -8.98 -1.35 2.35
N ASP A 212 -7.99 -1.35 3.24
CA ASP A 212 -7.32 -2.57 3.70
C ASP A 212 -6.86 -3.45 2.53
N ASP A 213 -7.31 -4.72 2.49
CA ASP A 213 -6.99 -5.70 1.45
C ASP A 213 -8.03 -5.76 0.31
N ASP A 214 -9.05 -4.91 0.36
CA ASP A 214 -10.18 -4.89 -0.58
C ASP A 214 -10.26 -3.58 -1.39
N TYR A 215 -11.09 -3.57 -2.42
CA TYR A 215 -11.34 -2.39 -3.22
C TYR A 215 -12.76 -2.32 -3.78
N VAL A 216 -13.19 -1.11 -4.10
CA VAL A 216 -14.44 -0.83 -4.80
C VAL A 216 -14.13 -0.16 -6.14
N SER A 217 -14.69 -0.71 -7.21
CA SER A 217 -14.74 -0.07 -8.52
C SER A 217 -15.99 0.82 -8.60
N LEU A 218 -15.81 2.11 -8.89
CA LEU A 218 -16.93 3.03 -9.11
C LEU A 218 -17.69 2.68 -10.39
N LYS A 219 -17.00 2.17 -11.41
CA LYS A 219 -17.63 1.68 -12.64
C LYS A 219 -18.52 0.47 -12.36
N ASP A 220 -18.01 -0.58 -11.73
CA ASP A 220 -18.76 -1.83 -11.51
C ASP A 220 -19.88 -1.64 -10.47
N SER A 221 -19.75 -0.64 -9.60
CA SER A 221 -20.79 -0.24 -8.65
C SER A 221 -21.85 0.69 -9.26
N GLY A 222 -21.75 1.04 -10.55
CA GLY A 222 -22.71 1.89 -11.27
C GLY A 222 -22.61 3.39 -10.98
N PHE A 223 -21.65 3.85 -10.17
CA PHE A 223 -21.47 5.28 -9.85
C PHE A 223 -20.99 6.12 -11.04
N MET A 224 -20.47 5.47 -12.09
CA MET A 224 -20.02 6.14 -13.32
C MET A 224 -21.05 6.07 -14.46
N ASP A 225 -22.18 5.37 -14.31
CA ASP A 225 -23.13 5.13 -15.40
C ASP A 225 -23.70 6.43 -15.99
N GLU A 226 -23.94 7.43 -15.14
CA GLU A 226 -24.43 8.76 -15.56
C GLU A 226 -23.36 9.64 -16.22
N MET A 227 -22.10 9.21 -16.22
CA MET A 227 -20.98 9.97 -16.81
C MET A 227 -20.74 9.62 -18.29
N TYR A 228 -21.16 8.44 -18.73
CA TYR A 228 -20.95 7.93 -20.09
C TYR A 228 -21.89 8.56 -21.14
#